data_AF-A0A4R5LA01-F1
#
_entry.id   AF-A0A4R5LA01-F1
#
_cell.length_a   1.000
_cell.length_b   1.000
_cell.length_c   1.000
_cell.angle_alpha   90.00
_cell.angle_beta   90.00
_cell.angle_gamma   90.00
#
_symmetry.space_group_name_H-M   'P 1'
#
loop_
_entity.id
_entity.type
_entity.pdbx_description
1 polymer ?
#
loop_
_entity_poly.entity_id
_entity_poly.type
_entity_poly.pdbx_seq_one_letter_code
_entity_poly.pdbx_strand_id
1 'polypeptide(L)'
;MISVVGKNGNPVSVKINHQVEGGKFSPDGKYLVLYGQPLKVEPRNAQVTFLTLYAFGGGTKKGFARTYGAGIYSADFSADGKYLVVSSVSAIDVLDIASKNFEAHDPTYVPSFSMDACNKH
;
A
#
# COMPACT_ATOMS: atom_id res chain seq x y z
N MET A 1 -8.08 -9.61 -12.29
CA MET A 1 -7.06 -10.24 -11.41
C MET A 1 -5.71 -9.82 -11.92
N ILE A 2 -4.71 -9.73 -11.04
CA ILE A 2 -3.31 -9.58 -11.44
C ILE A 2 -2.52 -10.79 -10.95
N SER A 3 -1.46 -11.12 -11.69
CA SER A 3 -0.46 -12.07 -11.23
C SER A 3 0.62 -11.31 -10.49
N VAL A 4 0.91 -11.72 -9.26
CA VAL A 4 1.95 -11.14 -8.43
C VAL A 4 3.03 -12.19 -8.21
N VAL A 5 4.28 -11.85 -8.50
CA VAL A 5 5.44 -12.72 -8.29
C VAL A 5 6.30 -12.12 -7.18
N GLY A 6 6.35 -12.81 -6.04
CA GLY A 6 7.26 -12.46 -4.94
C GLY A 6 8.66 -13.04 -5.17
N LYS A 7 9.56 -12.84 -4.19
CA LYS A 7 10.96 -13.34 -4.23
C LYS A 7 11.08 -14.83 -4.54
N ASN A 8 10.08 -15.64 -4.16
CA ASN A 8 10.09 -17.10 -4.34
C ASN A 8 9.71 -17.55 -5.77
N GLY A 9 9.46 -16.62 -6.70
CA GLY A 9 9.25 -16.91 -8.13
C GLY A 9 7.89 -17.51 -8.51
N ASN A 10 7.14 -18.06 -7.55
CA ASN A 10 5.81 -18.61 -7.82
C ASN A 10 4.75 -17.50 -7.91
N PRO A 11 4.01 -17.39 -9.04
CA PRO A 11 2.96 -16.40 -9.19
C PRO A 11 1.75 -16.71 -8.30
N VAL A 12 1.19 -15.66 -7.72
CA VAL A 12 -0.06 -15.71 -6.96
C VAL A 12 -1.07 -14.75 -7.60
N SER A 13 -2.27 -15.25 -7.88
CA SER A 13 -3.36 -14.44 -8.41
C SER A 13 -4.00 -13.61 -7.31
N VAL A 14 -4.05 -12.28 -7.51
CA VAL A 14 -4.67 -11.33 -6.60
C VAL A 14 -5.87 -10.67 -7.28
N LYS A 15 -7.03 -10.68 -6.62
CA LYS A 15 -8.20 -9.93 -7.06
C LYS A 15 -8.07 -8.46 -6.62
N ILE A 16 -7.95 -7.57 -7.60
CA ILE A 16 -7.92 -6.11 -7.42
C ILE A 16 -9.20 -5.49 -7.99
N ASN A 17 -9.60 -4.35 -7.46
CA ASN A 17 -10.80 -3.58 -7.87
C ASN A 17 -10.48 -2.13 -8.27
N HIS A 18 -9.20 -1.80 -8.41
CA HIS A 18 -8.69 -0.54 -8.91
C HIS A 18 -7.59 -0.81 -9.95
N GLN A 19 -7.19 0.21 -10.71
CA GLN A 19 -5.98 0.20 -11.50
C GLN A 19 -4.75 0.11 -10.59
N VAL A 20 -3.61 -0.31 -11.13
CA VAL A 20 -2.34 -0.35 -10.38
C VAL A 20 -1.42 0.71 -10.94
N GLU A 21 -1.24 1.77 -10.19
CA GLU A 21 -0.29 2.85 -10.48
C GLU A 21 1.03 2.62 -9.73
N GLY A 22 0.95 2.00 -8.55
CA GLY A 22 2.13 1.63 -7.79
C GLY A 22 1.82 0.60 -6.71
N GLY A 23 2.89 0.12 -6.08
CA GLY A 23 2.80 -0.87 -5.03
C GLY A 23 4.17 -1.32 -4.55
N LYS A 24 4.20 -1.95 -3.39
CA LYS A 24 5.43 -2.42 -2.74
C LYS A 24 5.14 -3.67 -1.93
N PHE A 25 6.10 -4.59 -1.89
CA PHE A 25 6.08 -5.69 -0.92
C PHE A 25 6.63 -5.21 0.42
N SER A 26 6.15 -5.78 1.52
CA SER A 26 6.86 -5.66 2.80
C SER A 26 8.23 -6.34 2.72
N PRO A 27 9.21 -5.95 3.54
CA PRO A 27 10.55 -6.54 3.52
C PRO A 27 10.57 -8.06 3.64
N ASP A 28 9.66 -8.60 4.46
CA ASP A 28 9.47 -10.04 4.71
C ASP A 28 8.58 -10.75 3.68
N GLY A 29 8.04 -10.02 2.69
CA GLY A 29 7.17 -10.54 1.64
C GLY A 29 5.79 -10.98 2.10
N LYS A 30 5.43 -10.78 3.38
CA LYS A 30 4.12 -11.17 3.92
C LYS A 30 3.00 -10.24 3.49
N TYR A 31 3.31 -9.01 3.08
CA TYR A 31 2.34 -8.04 2.64
C TYR A 31 2.68 -7.46 1.28
N LEU A 32 1.65 -7.06 0.54
CA LEU A 32 1.75 -6.25 -0.68
C LEU A 32 0.76 -5.11 -0.56
N VAL A 33 1.25 -3.87 -0.66
CA VAL A 33 0.40 -2.71 -0.89
C VAL A 33 0.30 -2.46 -2.38
N LEU A 34 -0.91 -2.18 -2.87
CA LEU A 34 -1.17 -1.70 -4.22
C LEU A 34 -2.04 -0.45 -4.12
N TYR A 35 -1.81 0.52 -4.99
CA TYR A 35 -2.66 1.68 -5.10
C TYR A 35 -2.88 2.12 -6.55
N GLY A 36 -3.99 2.82 -6.79
CA GLY A 36 -4.33 3.43 -8.06
C GLY A 36 -5.79 3.86 -8.16
N GLN A 37 -6.15 4.45 -9.29
CA GLN A 37 -7.50 4.95 -9.55
C GLN A 37 -8.56 3.83 -9.65
N PRO A 38 -9.83 4.13 -9.35
CA PRO A 38 -10.95 3.22 -9.58
C PRO A 38 -10.99 2.71 -11.03
N LEU A 39 -11.42 1.46 -11.23
CA LEU A 39 -11.61 0.89 -12.58
C LEU A 39 -12.71 1.62 -13.39
N LYS A 40 -13.66 2.23 -12.69
CA LYS A 40 -14.74 3.03 -13.28
C LYS A 40 -14.70 4.40 -12.63
N VAL A 41 -14.48 5.44 -13.43
CA VAL A 41 -14.55 6.82 -12.97
C VAL A 41 -16.02 7.19 -12.83
N GLU A 42 -16.45 7.46 -11.61
CA GLU A 42 -17.74 8.08 -11.36
C GLU A 42 -17.54 9.59 -11.22
N PRO A 43 -18.42 10.45 -11.79
CA PRO A 43 -18.27 11.90 -11.70
C PRO A 43 -18.15 12.43 -10.26
N ARG A 44 -18.75 11.73 -9.29
CA ARG A 44 -18.67 12.07 -7.85
C ARG A 44 -17.34 11.65 -7.19
N ASN A 45 -16.58 10.77 -7.82
CA ASN A 45 -15.35 10.17 -7.30
C ASN A 45 -14.17 10.36 -8.28
N ALA A 46 -14.22 11.37 -9.15
CA ALA A 46 -13.30 11.50 -10.28
C ALA A 46 -11.83 11.74 -9.88
N GLN A 47 -11.54 11.92 -8.59
CA GLN A 47 -10.20 12.21 -8.08
C GLN A 47 -9.83 11.38 -6.84
N VAL A 48 -10.36 10.16 -6.72
CA VAL A 48 -9.98 9.27 -5.63
C VAL A 48 -8.93 8.25 -6.05
N THR A 49 -8.08 7.87 -5.11
CA THR A 49 -7.13 6.77 -5.27
C THR A 49 -7.45 5.70 -4.23
N PHE A 50 -7.53 4.43 -4.65
CA PHE A 50 -7.69 3.31 -3.73
C PHE A 50 -6.31 2.77 -3.36
N LEU A 51 -6.13 2.48 -2.08
CA LEU A 51 -5.00 1.74 -1.56
C LEU A 51 -5.52 0.45 -0.94
N THR A 52 -4.92 -0.68 -1.31
CA THR A 52 -5.26 -2.00 -0.79
C THR A 52 -4.02 -2.71 -0.29
N LEU A 53 -4.07 -3.24 0.93
CA LEU A 53 -3.06 -4.13 1.47
C LEU A 53 -3.54 -5.58 1.37
N TYR A 54 -2.68 -6.43 0.83
CA TYR A 54 -2.84 -7.87 0.75
C TYR A 54 -1.88 -8.55 1.72
N ALA A 55 -2.32 -9.64 2.34
CA ALA A 55 -1.50 -10.49 3.21
C ALA A 55 -1.34 -11.88 2.60
N PHE A 56 -0.15 -12.44 2.73
CA PHE A 56 0.25 -13.76 2.25
C PHE A 56 0.72 -14.61 3.44
N GLY A 57 0.04 -15.72 3.69
CA GLY A 57 0.33 -16.60 4.83
C GLY A 57 -0.76 -17.66 5.00
N GLY A 58 -0.76 -18.66 4.11
CA GLY A 58 -1.84 -19.65 3.98
C GLY A 58 -2.90 -19.32 2.92
N GLY A 59 -2.57 -18.41 2.00
CA GLY A 59 -3.45 -17.91 0.95
C GLY A 59 -3.37 -16.38 0.83
N THR A 60 -4.00 -15.83 -0.22
CA THR A 60 -4.10 -14.38 -0.43
C THR A 60 -5.34 -13.83 0.26
N LYS A 61 -5.15 -12.91 1.21
CA LYS A 61 -6.27 -12.23 1.89
C LYS A 61 -6.14 -10.72 1.73
N LYS A 62 -7.27 -10.03 1.53
CA LYS A 62 -7.32 -8.57 1.61
C LYS A 62 -7.25 -8.17 3.09
N GLY A 63 -6.16 -7.51 3.49
CA GLY A 63 -5.92 -7.06 4.87
C GLY A 63 -6.75 -5.82 5.22
N PHE A 64 -6.65 -4.77 4.39
CA PHE A 64 -7.48 -3.58 4.46
C PHE A 64 -7.55 -2.88 3.08
N ALA A 65 -8.48 -1.93 2.92
CA ALA A 65 -8.41 -0.93 1.87
C ALA A 65 -8.83 0.45 2.39
N ARG A 66 -8.28 1.50 1.79
CA ARG A 66 -8.58 2.89 2.11
C ARG A 66 -8.71 3.70 0.83
N THR A 67 -9.58 4.70 0.87
CA THR A 67 -9.78 5.66 -0.23
C THR A 67 -9.14 6.97 0.16
N TYR A 68 -8.32 7.51 -0.72
CA TYR A 68 -7.72 8.84 -0.61
C TYR A 68 -8.43 9.79 -1.58
N GLY A 69 -8.74 11.00 -1.13
CA GLY A 69 -9.34 12.05 -1.96
C GLY A 69 -8.35 12.79 -2.87
N ALA A 70 -7.12 12.29 -2.93
CA ALA A 70 -6.04 12.81 -3.76
C ALA A 70 -5.13 11.65 -4.20
N GLY A 71 -4.27 11.93 -5.17
CA GLY A 71 -3.25 11.00 -5.62
C GLY A 71 -2.32 10.57 -4.48
N ILE A 72 -2.03 9.26 -4.44
CA ILE A 72 -0.96 8.71 -3.62
C ILE A 72 0.35 8.86 -4.39
N TYR A 73 1.35 9.49 -3.76
CA TYR A 73 2.68 9.62 -4.34
C TYR A 73 3.54 8.39 -4.06
N SER A 74 3.48 7.87 -2.83
CA SER A 74 4.17 6.64 -2.46
C SER A 74 3.45 5.88 -1.34
N ALA A 75 3.74 4.59 -1.24
CA ALA A 75 3.31 3.73 -0.15
C ALA A 75 4.48 2.79 0.21
N ASP A 76 5.12 3.04 1.34
CA ASP A 76 6.39 2.43 1.72
C ASP A 76 6.31 1.79 3.10
N PHE A 77 6.82 0.57 3.23
CA PHE A 77 6.89 -0.11 4.51
C PHE A 77 8.04 0.40 5.37
N SER A 78 7.89 0.34 6.69
CA SER A 78 9.01 0.39 7.61
C SER A 78 9.94 -0.80 7.37
N ALA A 79 11.22 -0.65 7.72
CA ALA A 79 12.23 -1.71 7.57
C ALA A 79 11.90 -2.97 8.39
N ASP A 80 11.16 -2.82 9.49
CA ASP A 80 10.66 -3.93 10.31
C ASP A 80 9.31 -4.48 9.83
N GLY A 81 8.72 -3.90 8.79
CA GLY A 81 7.46 -4.33 8.18
C GLY A 81 6.21 -4.10 9.04
N LYS A 82 6.31 -3.38 10.16
CA LYS A 82 5.17 -3.12 11.06
C LYS A 82 4.30 -1.95 10.62
N TYR A 83 4.90 -0.98 9.94
CA TYR A 83 4.22 0.23 9.51
C TYR A 83 4.18 0.32 7.99
N LEU A 84 3.12 0.94 7.48
CA LEU A 84 3.03 1.40 6.10
C LEU A 84 2.84 2.92 6.12
N VAL A 85 3.73 3.64 5.47
CA VAL A 85 3.66 5.09 5.32
C VAL A 85 3.13 5.41 3.93
N VAL A 86 2.08 6.20 3.86
CA VAL A 86 1.44 6.62 2.60
C VAL A 86 1.61 8.13 2.47
N SER A 87 2.26 8.57 1.40
CA SER A 87 2.44 9.99 1.10
C SER A 87 1.41 10.45 0.08
N SER A 88 0.78 11.59 0.35
CA SER A 88 -0.18 12.24 -0.53
C SER A 88 0.05 13.76 -0.53
N VAL A 89 -0.67 14.48 -1.38
CA VAL A 89 -0.58 15.95 -1.46
C VAL A 89 -0.89 16.65 -0.13
N SER A 90 -1.76 16.07 0.69
CA SER A 90 -2.32 16.73 1.87
C SER A 90 -1.86 16.16 3.20
N ALA A 91 -1.26 14.98 3.22
CA ALA A 91 -0.89 14.30 4.45
C ALA A 91 0.15 13.19 4.24
N ILE A 92 0.86 12.87 5.32
CA ILE A 92 1.55 11.60 5.51
C ILE A 92 0.70 10.74 6.46
N ASP A 93 0.20 9.61 5.96
CA ASP A 93 -0.56 8.67 6.77
C ASP A 93 0.34 7.50 7.18
N VAL A 94 0.40 7.22 8.49
CA VAL A 94 1.10 6.06 9.04
C VAL A 94 0.07 5.03 9.47
N LEU A 95 0.17 3.84 8.90
CA LEU A 95 -0.62 2.68 9.29
C LEU A 95 0.21 1.75 10.15
N ASP A 96 -0.29 1.42 11.34
CA ASP A 96 0.14 0.24 12.08
C ASP A 96 -0.60 -1.01 11.55
N ILE A 97 0.15 -1.94 10.95
CA ILE A 97 -0.44 -3.08 10.22
C ILE A 97 -1.11 -4.07 11.16
N ALA A 98 -0.58 -4.24 12.38
CA ALA A 98 -1.08 -5.22 13.34
C ALA A 98 -2.42 -4.77 13.94
N SER A 99 -2.49 -3.51 14.37
CA SER A 99 -3.69 -2.91 14.95
C SER A 99 -4.68 -2.39 13.90
N LYS A 100 -4.22 -2.19 12.66
CA LYS A 100 -4.95 -1.52 11.57
C LYS A 100 -5.32 -0.07 11.88
N ASN A 101 -4.57 0.58 12.76
CA ASN A 101 -4.78 1.98 13.11
C ASN A 101 -4.08 2.92 12.13
N PHE A 102 -4.72 4.03 11.80
CA PHE A 102 -4.16 5.08 10.95
C PHE A 102 -3.97 6.37 11.74
N GLU A 103 -2.80 6.95 11.59
CA GLU A 103 -2.50 8.28 12.08
C GLU A 103 -2.17 9.17 10.89
N ALA A 104 -2.89 10.28 10.76
CA ALA A 104 -2.65 11.28 9.73
C ALA A 104 -1.75 12.37 10.30
N HIS A 105 -0.71 12.72 9.56
CA HIS A 105 0.25 13.75 9.91
C HIS A 105 0.36 14.79 8.81
N ASP A 106 0.92 15.95 9.17
CA ASP A 106 1.27 17.00 8.22
C ASP A 106 2.19 16.48 7.09
N PRO A 107 2.10 17.01 5.86
CA PRO A 107 2.98 16.62 4.74
C PRO A 107 4.48 16.66 5.02
N THR A 108 4.93 17.43 6.01
CA THR A 108 6.34 17.53 6.42
C THR A 108 6.76 16.49 7.47
N TYR A 109 5.84 15.63 7.92
CA TYR A 109 6.13 14.61 8.91
C TYR A 109 7.17 13.60 8.42
N VAL A 110 8.16 13.36 9.28
CA VAL A 110 9.18 12.33 9.07
C VAL A 110 8.97 11.23 10.11
N PRO A 111 8.71 9.99 9.69
CA PRO A 111 8.63 8.87 10.61
C PRO A 111 9.88 8.72 11.47
N SER A 112 9.71 8.47 12.76
CA SER A 112 10.83 8.25 13.71
C SER A 112 11.47 6.86 13.58
N PHE A 113 10.91 6.00 12.74
CA PHE A 113 11.39 4.65 12.47
C PHE A 113 12.07 4.56 11.09
N SER A 114 12.89 3.53 10.92
CA SER A 114 13.57 3.29 9.66
C SER A 114 12.60 2.81 8.58
N MET A 115 12.72 3.39 7.38
CA MET A 115 11.98 2.97 6.20
C MET A 115 12.71 1.83 5.48
N ASP A 116 11.96 0.99 4.75
CA ASP A 116 12.52 -0.03 3.88
C ASP A 116 13.37 0.64 2.78
N ALA A 117 14.70 0.53 2.93
CA ALA A 117 15.66 1.11 2.01
C ALA A 117 15.73 0.28 0.71
N CYS A 118 15.98 0.97 -0.41
CA CYS A 118 16.39 0.27 -1.63
C CYS A 118 17.74 -0.42 -1.40
N ASN A 119 17.71 -1.70 -1.01
CA ASN A 119 18.88 -2.56 -1.16
C ASN A 119 19.09 -2.75 -2.67
N LYS A 120 20.06 -2.03 -3.23
CA LYS A 120 20.61 -2.32 -4.56
C LYS A 120 21.19 -3.73 -4.50
N HIS A 121 20.45 -4.71 -5.00
CA HIS A 121 20.96 -6.03 -5.31
C HIS A 121 21.18 -6.14 -6.81
#